data_AF-A0A7J5YUW0-F1
#
_entry.id   AF-A0A7J5YUW0-F1
#
_cell.length_a   1.000
_cell.length_b   1.000
_cell.length_c   1.000
_cell.angle_alpha   90.00
_cell.angle_beta   90.00
_cell.angle_gamma   90.00
#
_symmetry.space_group_name_H-M   'P 1'
#
loop_
_entity.id
_entity.type
_entity.pdbx_description
1 polymer ?
#
loop_
_entity_poly.entity_id
_entity_poly.type
_entity_poly.pdbx_seq_one_letter_code
_entity_poly.pdbx_strand_id
1 'polypeptide(L)'
;MKNTRGTKSITNDAQQPSVSQFFGNQDGQYSMNHPQQKAITNAILSDLVVDCNLPLSIIENKSFRHFLTVVDRKYSPVCRRTLTVKVENLAELVDIMNPFGEATDLTQGEKIVTISSVVPSVLSLNHHLEKLKPQVRFLSSLVRSLHVSLKKRFGGIFINVKMATLTKDGTTAPFSDPVYLKAAPLDPAFSLMWIDHHVLVSLEVKAEVLQHVKEVILREALETEQPTPCVDEEEQESLGQGEGLFAAYHKRKKKDVGTTPALQLSHYLHIADGQNVLLFWAMNMKVLPSLFKVTIRVLAVPASSAPVEQVFSHGGIILRPHRAQMSDRLLTNLVFCKCNAL
;
A
#
# COMPACT_ATOMS: atom_id res chain seq x y z
N MET A 1 77.51 -53.78 17.56
CA MET A 1 76.49 -54.83 17.31
C MET A 1 75.63 -54.40 16.14
N LYS A 2 75.86 -55.00 14.97
CA LYS A 2 74.98 -54.91 13.79
C LYS A 2 73.93 -56.00 13.92
N ASN A 3 72.65 -55.71 13.68
CA ASN A 3 71.83 -56.64 12.91
C ASN A 3 70.60 -55.98 12.29
N THR A 4 70.70 -55.84 10.98
CA THR A 4 69.66 -55.70 9.98
C THR A 4 68.73 -56.92 9.97
N ARG A 5 67.43 -56.72 9.72
CA ARG A 5 66.66 -57.68 8.91
C ARG A 5 65.43 -57.03 8.28
N GLY A 6 65.43 -57.01 6.95
CA GLY A 6 64.32 -56.61 6.11
C GLY A 6 63.29 -57.73 5.90
N THR A 7 62.06 -57.26 5.71
CA THR A 7 61.02 -57.69 4.74
C THR A 7 60.92 -59.16 4.30
N LYS A 8 59.74 -59.74 4.53
CA LYS A 8 59.05 -60.56 3.52
C LYS A 8 57.56 -60.19 3.45
N SER A 9 57.15 -59.92 2.22
CA SER A 9 55.80 -59.61 1.74
C SER A 9 54.89 -60.84 1.83
N ILE A 10 53.64 -60.63 2.25
CA ILE A 10 52.50 -61.48 1.88
C ILE A 10 51.47 -60.54 1.26
N THR A 11 51.39 -60.59 -0.06
CA THR A 11 50.33 -60.00 -0.87
C THR A 11 49.04 -60.78 -0.61
N ASN A 12 48.06 -60.16 0.04
CA ASN A 12 46.67 -60.59 -0.01
C ASN A 12 45.85 -59.41 -0.53
N ASP A 13 45.72 -59.34 -1.85
CA ASP A 13 44.68 -58.55 -2.51
C ASP A 13 43.33 -59.22 -2.24
N ALA A 14 42.75 -58.86 -1.10
CA ALA A 14 41.31 -58.87 -0.94
C ALA A 14 40.95 -57.43 -0.55
N GLN A 15 40.69 -56.59 -1.55
CA GLN A 15 40.03 -55.31 -1.31
C GLN A 15 38.73 -55.60 -0.55
N GLN A 16 38.72 -55.27 0.74
CA GLN A 16 37.51 -55.24 1.53
C GLN A 16 36.54 -54.30 0.81
N PRO A 17 35.36 -54.77 0.37
CA PRO A 17 34.42 -53.90 -0.30
C PRO A 17 34.10 -52.74 0.65
N SER A 18 34.34 -51.52 0.16
CA SER A 18 34.04 -50.32 0.94
C SER A 18 32.57 -50.36 1.35
N VAL A 19 32.24 -49.88 2.54
CA VAL A 19 30.85 -49.78 3.02
C VAL A 19 29.97 -49.02 2.00
N SER A 20 30.55 -48.11 1.20
CA SER A 20 29.92 -47.45 0.06
C SER A 20 29.40 -48.39 -1.04
N GLN A 21 30.00 -49.57 -1.25
CA GLN A 21 29.50 -50.58 -2.18
C GLN A 21 28.33 -51.39 -1.59
N PHE A 22 28.18 -51.44 -0.27
CA PHE A 22 27.02 -52.05 0.40
C PHE A 22 25.80 -51.11 0.47
N PHE A 23 26.02 -49.80 0.30
CA PHE A 23 24.96 -48.79 0.13
C PHE A 23 24.60 -48.52 -1.35
N GLY A 24 25.16 -49.28 -2.28
CA GLY A 24 24.71 -49.29 -3.68
C GLY A 24 23.34 -49.97 -3.78
N ASN A 25 22.32 -49.19 -4.16
CA ASN A 25 20.91 -49.55 -4.35
C ASN A 25 19.99 -49.44 -3.13
N GLN A 26 19.76 -48.22 -2.66
CA GLN A 26 18.39 -47.78 -2.43
C GLN A 26 18.06 -46.70 -3.45
N ASP A 27 17.29 -47.02 -4.48
CA ASP A 27 16.58 -46.00 -5.26
C ASP A 27 15.52 -45.38 -4.34
N GLY A 28 16.01 -44.48 -3.47
CA GLY A 28 15.26 -43.88 -2.39
C GLY A 28 14.30 -42.83 -2.94
N GLN A 29 13.09 -42.82 -2.38
CA GLN A 29 12.18 -41.70 -2.55
C GLN A 29 12.88 -40.39 -2.18
N TYR A 30 12.48 -39.29 -2.81
CA TYR A 30 12.97 -37.98 -2.43
C TYR A 30 12.64 -37.69 -0.96
N SER A 31 13.61 -37.10 -0.24
CA SER A 31 13.32 -36.47 1.04
C SER A 31 12.30 -35.35 0.87
N MET A 32 11.48 -35.08 1.90
CA MET A 32 10.52 -33.97 1.90
C MET A 32 11.15 -32.59 1.64
N ASN A 33 12.45 -32.45 1.90
CA ASN A 33 13.19 -31.22 1.64
C ASN A 33 13.79 -31.12 0.24
N HIS A 34 13.76 -32.20 -0.54
CA HIS A 34 14.33 -32.26 -1.88
C HIS A 34 13.64 -31.26 -2.83
N PRO A 35 14.37 -30.52 -3.69
CA PRO A 35 13.78 -29.54 -4.59
C PRO A 35 12.69 -30.12 -5.48
N GLN A 36 12.91 -31.29 -6.07
CA GLN A 36 11.92 -31.95 -6.94
C GLN A 36 10.66 -32.37 -6.18
N GLN A 37 10.80 -32.84 -4.93
CA GLN A 37 9.68 -33.22 -4.08
C GLN A 37 8.79 -32.00 -3.78
N LYS A 38 9.42 -30.85 -3.49
CA LYS A 38 8.71 -29.58 -3.28
C LYS A 38 8.07 -29.06 -4.57
N ALA A 39 8.78 -29.13 -5.69
CA ALA A 39 8.28 -28.66 -6.98
C ALA A 39 7.00 -29.41 -7.38
N ILE A 40 7.02 -30.75 -7.36
CA ILE A 40 5.85 -31.58 -7.70
C ILE A 40 4.70 -31.31 -6.70
N THR A 41 4.99 -31.26 -5.40
CA THR A 41 3.95 -31.00 -4.39
C THR A 41 3.33 -29.61 -4.55
N ASN A 42 4.14 -28.60 -4.87
CA ASN A 42 3.66 -27.25 -5.09
C ASN A 42 2.86 -27.15 -6.39
N ALA A 43 3.26 -27.81 -7.48
CA ALA A 43 2.50 -27.87 -8.73
C ALA A 43 1.14 -28.57 -8.55
N ILE A 44 1.10 -29.66 -7.77
CA ILE A 44 -0.18 -30.29 -7.40
C ILE A 44 -1.07 -29.29 -6.63
N LEU A 45 -0.48 -28.47 -5.76
CA LEU A 45 -1.22 -27.48 -4.99
C LEU A 45 -1.69 -26.29 -5.86
N SER A 46 -0.80 -25.62 -6.58
CA SER A 46 -1.12 -24.43 -7.38
C SER A 46 -1.94 -24.81 -8.61
N ASP A 47 -1.45 -25.75 -9.41
CA ASP A 47 -1.97 -25.92 -10.77
C ASP A 47 -3.19 -26.83 -10.78
N LEU A 48 -3.21 -27.84 -9.90
CA LEU A 48 -4.30 -28.81 -9.87
C LEU A 48 -5.36 -28.44 -8.82
N VAL A 49 -4.96 -28.19 -7.57
CA VAL A 49 -5.92 -27.90 -6.50
C VAL A 49 -6.48 -26.48 -6.62
N VAL A 50 -5.64 -25.46 -6.80
CA VAL A 50 -6.09 -24.07 -6.85
C VAL A 50 -6.61 -23.71 -8.25
N ASP A 51 -5.80 -23.81 -9.29
CA ASP A 51 -6.15 -23.30 -10.63
C ASP A 51 -7.22 -24.17 -11.32
N CYS A 52 -7.08 -25.50 -11.24
CA CYS A 52 -8.08 -26.42 -11.80
C CYS A 52 -9.23 -26.74 -10.82
N ASN A 53 -9.25 -26.16 -9.62
CA ASN A 53 -10.27 -26.37 -8.60
C ASN A 53 -10.53 -27.87 -8.27
N LEU A 54 -9.47 -28.70 -8.30
CA LEU A 54 -9.61 -30.12 -7.97
C LEU A 54 -9.76 -30.33 -6.47
N PRO A 55 -10.59 -31.29 -6.03
CA PRO A 55 -10.77 -31.56 -4.61
C PRO A 55 -9.48 -32.08 -3.99
N LEU A 56 -9.19 -31.66 -2.74
CA LEU A 56 -8.01 -32.10 -1.98
C LEU A 56 -7.90 -33.63 -1.82
N SER A 57 -9.01 -34.36 -1.96
CA SER A 57 -9.03 -35.83 -1.97
C SER A 57 -8.38 -36.47 -3.20
N ILE A 58 -8.06 -35.69 -4.24
CA ILE A 58 -7.39 -36.19 -5.45
C ILE A 58 -6.07 -36.90 -5.11
N ILE A 59 -5.33 -36.41 -4.10
CA ILE A 59 -4.06 -37.00 -3.63
C ILE A 59 -4.25 -38.36 -2.93
N GLU A 60 -5.49 -38.72 -2.58
CA GLU A 60 -5.86 -40.00 -1.97
C GLU A 60 -6.37 -41.01 -3.01
N ASN A 61 -6.70 -40.55 -4.22
CA ASN A 61 -7.18 -41.41 -5.29
C ASN A 61 -6.10 -42.40 -5.78
N LYS A 62 -6.44 -43.69 -5.82
CA LYS A 62 -5.50 -44.77 -6.19
C LYS A 62 -4.93 -44.62 -7.59
N SER A 63 -5.77 -44.24 -8.56
CA SER A 63 -5.36 -44.05 -9.96
C SER A 63 -4.43 -42.84 -10.10
N PHE A 64 -4.73 -41.75 -9.38
CA PHE A 64 -3.86 -40.57 -9.37
C PHE A 64 -2.50 -40.85 -8.72
N ARG A 65 -2.48 -41.60 -7.62
CA ARG A 65 -1.20 -42.04 -7.01
C ARG A 65 -0.38 -42.91 -7.94
N HIS A 66 -1.02 -43.85 -8.64
CA HIS A 66 -0.34 -44.66 -9.65
C HIS A 66 0.23 -43.79 -10.78
N PHE A 67 -0.56 -42.84 -11.29
CA PHE A 67 -0.10 -41.86 -12.27
C PHE A 67 1.14 -41.10 -11.79
N LEU A 68 1.13 -40.57 -10.56
CA LEU A 68 2.29 -39.87 -9.99
C LEU A 68 3.53 -40.76 -9.90
N THR A 69 3.38 -42.04 -9.57
CA THR A 69 4.49 -43.01 -9.59
C THR A 69 5.03 -43.27 -11.00
N VAL A 70 4.16 -43.24 -12.02
CA VAL A 70 4.59 -43.37 -13.43
C VAL A 70 5.34 -42.11 -13.88
N VAL A 71 4.85 -40.93 -13.50
CA VAL A 71 5.46 -39.63 -13.84
C VAL A 71 6.82 -39.45 -13.16
N ASP A 72 6.91 -39.70 -11.86
CA ASP A 72 8.17 -39.66 -11.12
C ASP A 72 8.16 -40.73 -10.01
N ARG A 73 8.89 -41.82 -10.24
CA ARG A 73 8.99 -42.96 -9.31
C ARG A 73 9.60 -42.60 -7.96
N LYS A 74 10.40 -41.53 -7.88
CA LYS A 74 11.04 -41.09 -6.65
C LYS A 74 10.16 -40.13 -5.84
N TYR A 75 9.09 -39.60 -6.42
CA TYR A 75 8.14 -38.74 -5.71
C TYR A 75 7.29 -39.52 -4.70
N SER A 76 7.13 -38.94 -3.51
CA SER A 76 6.25 -39.49 -2.46
C SER A 76 5.06 -38.55 -2.22
N PRO A 77 3.81 -38.93 -2.57
CA PRO A 77 2.65 -38.07 -2.39
C PRO A 77 2.44 -37.67 -0.92
N VAL A 78 2.25 -36.37 -0.68
CA VAL A 78 1.90 -35.86 0.65
C VAL A 78 0.47 -36.27 1.05
N CYS A 79 0.18 -36.28 2.35
CA CYS A 79 -1.18 -36.56 2.81
C CYS A 79 -2.10 -35.35 2.58
N ARG A 80 -3.40 -35.60 2.48
CA ARG A 80 -4.43 -34.57 2.31
C ARG A 80 -4.31 -33.47 3.36
N ARG A 81 -4.07 -33.83 4.63
CA ARG A 81 -3.89 -32.88 5.74
C ARG A 81 -2.76 -31.87 5.47
N THR A 82 -1.65 -32.31 4.88
CA THR A 82 -0.55 -31.41 4.51
C THR A 82 -0.98 -30.40 3.45
N LEU A 83 -1.74 -30.84 2.43
CA LEU A 83 -2.28 -29.94 1.41
C LEU A 83 -3.32 -28.99 2.02
N THR A 84 -4.22 -29.48 2.86
CA THR A 84 -5.20 -28.65 3.58
C THR A 84 -4.52 -27.54 4.36
N VAL A 85 -3.51 -27.84 5.18
CA VAL A 85 -2.77 -26.83 5.94
C VAL A 85 -2.08 -25.81 5.02
N LYS A 86 -1.56 -26.24 3.86
CA LYS A 86 -0.96 -25.33 2.89
C LYS A 86 -2.01 -24.40 2.25
N VAL A 87 -3.18 -24.91 1.88
CA VAL A 87 -4.30 -24.08 1.37
C VAL A 87 -4.79 -23.11 2.43
N GLU A 88 -5.02 -23.57 3.67
CA GLU A 88 -5.46 -22.71 4.77
C GLU A 88 -4.44 -21.59 5.07
N ASN A 89 -3.15 -21.89 5.02
CA ASN A 89 -2.09 -20.89 5.17
C ASN A 89 -2.09 -19.86 4.02
N LEU A 90 -2.28 -20.30 2.78
CA LEU A 90 -2.41 -19.38 1.64
C LEU A 90 -3.66 -18.49 1.74
N ALA A 91 -4.79 -19.05 2.15
CA ALA A 91 -6.01 -18.28 2.39
C ALA A 91 -5.79 -17.22 3.48
N GLU A 92 -5.18 -17.61 4.60
CA GLU A 92 -4.85 -16.67 5.69
C GLU A 92 -3.88 -15.58 5.22
N LEU A 93 -2.91 -15.89 4.35
CA LEU A 93 -2.01 -14.90 3.75
C LEU A 93 -2.77 -13.88 2.89
N VAL A 94 -3.68 -14.36 2.05
CA VAL A 94 -4.53 -13.51 1.19
C VAL A 94 -5.40 -12.60 2.06
N ASP A 95 -6.05 -13.15 3.09
CA ASP A 95 -6.87 -12.37 4.02
C ASP A 95 -6.07 -11.27 4.72
N ILE A 96 -4.83 -11.55 5.12
CA ILE A 96 -3.92 -10.57 5.74
C ILE A 96 -3.48 -9.49 4.75
N MET A 97 -3.17 -9.87 3.51
CA MET A 97 -2.50 -8.98 2.54
C MET A 97 -3.46 -8.20 1.65
N ASN A 98 -4.70 -8.66 1.45
CA ASN A 98 -5.68 -8.00 0.57
C ASN A 98 -5.88 -6.52 0.90
N PRO A 99 -6.12 -6.10 2.16
CA PRO A 99 -6.28 -4.68 2.48
C PRO A 99 -5.02 -3.85 2.22
N PHE A 100 -3.83 -4.45 2.28
CA PHE A 100 -2.59 -3.76 1.91
C PHE A 100 -2.49 -3.55 0.40
N GLY A 101 -2.97 -4.52 -0.39
CA GLY A 101 -3.12 -4.38 -1.84
C GLY A 101 -4.06 -3.23 -2.18
N GLU A 102 -5.26 -3.24 -1.61
CA GLU A 102 -6.26 -2.17 -1.80
C GLU A 102 -5.71 -0.78 -1.41
N ALA A 103 -5.06 -0.66 -0.26
CA ALA A 103 -4.45 0.59 0.18
C ALA A 103 -3.32 1.06 -0.77
N THR A 104 -2.56 0.12 -1.33
CA THR A 104 -1.49 0.45 -2.29
C THR A 104 -2.08 0.95 -3.61
N ASP A 105 -3.09 0.26 -4.14
CA ASP A 105 -3.77 0.67 -5.38
C ASP A 105 -4.41 2.06 -5.24
N LEU A 106 -5.03 2.34 -4.09
CA LEU A 106 -5.63 3.65 -3.80
C LEU A 106 -4.60 4.78 -3.71
N THR A 107 -3.46 4.54 -3.07
CA THR A 107 -2.45 5.59 -2.81
C THR A 107 -1.48 5.82 -3.97
N GLN A 108 -1.44 4.90 -4.94
CA GLN A 108 -0.64 5.02 -6.17
C GLN A 108 -1.42 5.58 -7.37
N GLY A 109 -2.69 5.95 -7.18
CA GLY A 109 -3.49 6.60 -8.21
C GLY A 109 -2.88 7.91 -8.73
N GLU A 110 -3.00 8.15 -10.03
CA GLU A 110 -2.47 9.35 -10.70
C GLU A 110 -3.56 10.38 -11.02
N LYS A 111 -4.72 9.93 -11.50
CA LYS A 111 -5.83 10.78 -11.98
C LYS A 111 -6.89 11.06 -10.90
N ILE A 112 -6.56 10.79 -9.65
CA ILE A 112 -7.44 10.91 -8.49
C ILE A 112 -6.69 11.56 -7.34
N VAL A 113 -7.43 12.14 -6.39
CA VAL A 113 -6.85 12.59 -5.12
C VAL A 113 -6.44 11.37 -4.31
N THR A 114 -5.18 11.32 -3.87
CA THR A 114 -4.64 10.17 -3.15
C THR A 114 -4.26 10.47 -1.71
N ILE A 115 -3.82 11.68 -1.37
CA ILE A 115 -3.42 12.01 0.01
C ILE A 115 -4.55 11.87 1.03
N SER A 116 -5.80 12.11 0.61
CA SER A 116 -6.97 11.95 1.47
C SER A 116 -7.20 10.51 1.92
N SER A 117 -6.71 9.51 1.17
CA SER A 117 -6.84 8.10 1.52
C SER A 117 -5.76 7.59 2.47
N VAL A 118 -4.68 8.35 2.71
CA VAL A 118 -3.53 7.90 3.52
C VAL A 118 -3.94 7.59 4.96
N VAL A 119 -4.57 8.54 5.65
CA VAL A 119 -4.97 8.35 7.06
C VAL A 119 -6.02 7.24 7.20
N PRO A 120 -7.13 7.23 6.41
CA PRO A 120 -8.09 6.13 6.43
C PRO A 120 -7.44 4.77 6.18
N SER A 121 -6.53 4.67 5.20
CA SER A 121 -5.85 3.41 4.86
C SER A 121 -4.97 2.92 6.01
N VAL A 122 -4.09 3.78 6.56
CA VAL A 122 -3.17 3.39 7.64
C VAL A 122 -3.94 2.94 8.90
N LEU A 123 -5.00 3.67 9.26
CA LEU A 123 -5.79 3.32 10.45
C LEU A 123 -6.67 2.09 10.22
N SER A 124 -7.25 1.93 9.03
CA SER A 124 -7.98 0.72 8.63
C SER A 124 -7.08 -0.51 8.64
N LEU A 125 -5.87 -0.42 8.09
CA LEU A 125 -4.87 -1.50 8.15
C LEU A 125 -4.52 -1.86 9.59
N ASN A 126 -4.33 -0.89 10.47
CA ASN A 126 -4.09 -1.14 11.88
C ASN A 126 -5.28 -1.88 12.53
N HIS A 127 -6.51 -1.40 12.28
CA HIS A 127 -7.73 -2.04 12.77
C HIS A 127 -7.85 -3.48 12.27
N HIS A 128 -7.62 -3.71 10.98
CA HIS A 128 -7.65 -5.03 10.36
C HIS A 128 -6.66 -5.98 11.03
N LEU A 129 -5.41 -5.56 11.24
CA LEU A 129 -4.41 -6.37 11.93
C LEU A 129 -4.80 -6.66 13.40
N GLU A 130 -5.35 -5.69 14.12
CA GLU A 130 -5.83 -5.90 15.51
C GLU A 130 -6.96 -6.94 15.54
N LYS A 131 -7.92 -6.87 14.60
CA LYS A 131 -9.01 -7.83 14.47
C LYS A 131 -8.51 -9.24 14.13
N LEU A 132 -7.46 -9.35 13.33
CA LEU A 132 -6.89 -10.63 12.91
C LEU A 132 -6.04 -11.31 13.98
N LYS A 133 -5.40 -10.56 14.91
CA LYS A 133 -4.55 -11.14 15.98
C LYS A 133 -5.15 -12.36 16.69
N PRO A 134 -6.41 -12.37 17.16
CA PRO A 134 -7.00 -13.53 17.81
C PRO A 134 -7.48 -14.63 16.85
N GLN A 135 -7.58 -14.37 15.55
CA GLN A 135 -8.18 -15.28 14.56
C GLN A 135 -7.13 -16.10 13.78
N VAL A 136 -5.95 -15.52 13.59
CA VAL A 136 -4.87 -16.04 12.75
C VAL A 136 -4.21 -17.26 13.40
N ARG A 137 -4.13 -18.36 12.65
CA ARG A 137 -3.64 -19.67 13.14
C ARG A 137 -2.21 -19.95 12.72
N PHE A 138 -1.82 -19.56 11.50
CA PHE A 138 -0.54 -19.95 10.90
C PHE A 138 0.47 -18.80 10.83
N LEU A 139 0.01 -17.57 10.62
CA LEU A 139 0.78 -16.40 10.23
C LEU A 139 0.80 -15.31 11.32
N SER A 140 0.70 -15.70 12.59
CA SER A 140 0.71 -14.77 13.73
C SER A 140 1.98 -13.92 13.80
N SER A 141 3.12 -14.50 13.40
CA SER A 141 4.40 -13.80 13.29
C SER A 141 4.41 -12.73 12.20
N LEU A 142 3.75 -13.00 11.06
CA LEU A 142 3.60 -12.04 9.97
C LEU A 142 2.72 -10.87 10.42
N VAL A 143 1.54 -11.14 10.99
CA VAL A 143 0.63 -10.10 11.51
C VAL A 143 1.34 -9.21 12.53
N ARG A 144 2.05 -9.81 13.49
CA ARG A 144 2.84 -9.06 14.48
C ARG A 144 3.90 -8.17 13.80
N SER A 145 4.61 -8.71 12.80
CA SER A 145 5.67 -7.98 12.10
C SER A 145 5.12 -6.83 11.26
N LEU A 146 4.01 -7.05 10.54
CA LEU A 146 3.30 -6.03 9.79
C LEU A 146 2.82 -4.91 10.73
N HIS A 147 2.22 -5.28 11.86
CA HIS A 147 1.72 -4.32 12.83
C HIS A 147 2.83 -3.46 13.45
N VAL A 148 3.97 -4.06 13.80
CA VAL A 148 5.16 -3.32 14.27
C VAL A 148 5.70 -2.40 13.17
N SER A 149 5.81 -2.88 11.94
CA SER A 149 6.28 -2.09 10.79
C SER A 149 5.36 -0.89 10.51
N LEU A 150 4.04 -1.12 10.52
CA LEU A 150 3.02 -0.10 10.28
C LEU A 150 3.11 1.02 11.34
N LYS A 151 3.11 0.66 12.63
CA LYS A 151 3.24 1.63 13.73
C LYS A 151 4.56 2.40 13.70
N LYS A 152 5.66 1.73 13.32
CA LYS A 152 6.97 2.38 13.20
C LYS A 152 7.01 3.36 12.02
N ARG A 153 6.54 2.95 10.84
CA ARG A 153 6.62 3.74 9.60
C ARG A 153 5.66 4.91 9.60
N PHE A 154 4.48 4.76 10.18
CA PHE A 154 3.44 5.80 10.21
C PHE A 154 3.22 6.37 11.62
N GLY A 155 4.26 6.34 12.46
CA GLY A 155 4.17 6.72 13.88
C GLY A 155 3.59 8.11 14.10
N GLY A 156 3.92 9.07 13.22
CA GLY A 156 3.39 10.44 13.28
C GLY A 156 1.87 10.50 13.10
N ILE A 157 1.28 9.68 12.22
CA ILE A 157 -0.17 9.57 12.08
C ILE A 157 -0.79 9.06 13.38
N PHE A 158 -0.25 7.98 13.95
CA PHE A 158 -0.75 7.41 15.21
C PHE A 158 -0.62 8.38 16.40
N ILE A 159 0.45 9.16 16.46
CA ILE A 159 0.64 10.20 17.49
C ILE A 159 -0.40 11.32 17.31
N ASN A 160 -0.60 11.79 16.08
CA ASN A 160 -1.54 12.84 15.74
C ASN A 160 -2.99 12.47 16.11
N VAL A 161 -3.35 11.18 16.03
CA VAL A 161 -4.68 10.67 16.44
C VAL A 161 -4.71 10.06 17.85
N LYS A 162 -3.70 10.35 18.69
CA LYS A 162 -3.61 9.92 20.10
C LYS A 162 -3.62 8.40 20.33
N MET A 163 -3.22 7.62 19.33
CA MET A 163 -3.04 6.16 19.43
C MET A 163 -1.62 5.74 19.82
N ALA A 164 -0.67 6.68 19.84
CA ALA A 164 0.70 6.46 20.26
C ALA A 164 1.24 7.69 20.99
N THR A 165 2.28 7.50 21.80
CA THR A 165 2.97 8.59 22.49
C THR A 165 4.19 9.06 21.70
N LEU A 166 4.57 10.33 21.91
CA LEU A 166 5.78 10.89 21.34
C LEU A 166 7.00 10.10 21.81
N THR A 167 7.91 9.80 20.88
CA THR A 167 9.24 9.31 21.22
C THR A 167 9.98 10.42 21.98
N LYS A 168 10.55 10.07 23.14
CA LYS A 168 11.25 11.01 24.03
C LYS A 168 12.48 11.67 23.39
N ASP A 169 12.92 11.19 22.24
CA ASP A 169 14.21 11.49 21.62
C ASP A 169 14.21 12.79 20.80
N GLY A 170 13.16 13.62 20.91
CA GLY A 170 13.06 14.92 20.24
C GLY A 170 13.00 14.87 18.70
N THR A 171 13.01 13.68 18.12
CA THR A 171 12.97 13.47 16.67
C THR A 171 11.53 13.57 16.18
N THR A 172 11.30 14.34 15.10
CA THR A 172 10.01 14.40 14.42
C THR A 172 9.63 13.01 13.92
N ALA A 173 8.47 12.52 14.34
CA ALA A 173 8.00 11.20 13.94
C ALA A 173 7.69 11.17 12.42
N PRO A 174 7.98 10.06 11.72
CA PRO A 174 7.61 9.93 10.31
C PRO A 174 6.11 10.14 10.09
N PHE A 175 5.73 10.82 9.00
CA PHE A 175 4.32 11.14 8.69
C PHE A 175 3.59 11.95 9.77
N SER A 176 4.29 12.80 10.54
CA SER A 176 3.66 13.68 11.53
C SER A 176 3.11 14.99 10.97
N ASP A 177 3.31 15.26 9.67
CA ASP A 177 2.89 16.51 9.04
C ASP A 177 1.37 16.73 9.16
N PRO A 178 0.89 17.92 9.57
CA PRO A 178 -0.53 18.21 9.70
C PRO A 178 -1.31 18.08 8.38
N VAL A 179 -0.65 18.08 7.21
CA VAL A 179 -1.31 17.86 5.91
C VAL A 179 -2.15 16.58 5.89
N TYR A 180 -1.67 15.50 6.53
CA TYR A 180 -2.39 14.23 6.58
C TYR A 180 -3.70 14.33 7.37
N LEU A 181 -3.72 15.15 8.43
CA LEU A 181 -4.94 15.38 9.23
C LEU A 181 -5.94 16.29 8.51
N LYS A 182 -5.48 17.16 7.59
CA LYS A 182 -6.35 18.02 6.78
C LYS A 182 -6.97 17.26 5.61
N ALA A 183 -6.22 16.35 4.99
CA ALA A 183 -6.58 15.75 3.71
C ALA A 183 -7.83 14.86 3.78
N ALA A 184 -7.89 13.90 4.71
CA ALA A 184 -9.02 12.96 4.80
C ALA A 184 -10.36 13.66 5.12
N PRO A 185 -10.43 14.63 6.07
CA PRO A 185 -11.64 15.39 6.30
C PRO A 185 -12.12 16.21 5.11
N LEU A 186 -11.22 16.75 4.30
CA LEU A 186 -11.56 17.56 3.13
C LEU A 186 -11.98 16.72 1.91
N ASP A 187 -11.96 15.40 2.02
CA ASP A 187 -12.53 14.50 1.04
C ASP A 187 -13.94 14.07 1.47
N PRO A 188 -15.00 14.42 0.73
CA PRO A 188 -16.36 14.07 1.09
C PRO A 188 -16.61 12.56 1.20
N ALA A 189 -15.78 11.73 0.55
CA ALA A 189 -15.89 10.28 0.65
C ALA A 189 -15.53 9.74 2.04
N PHE A 190 -14.62 10.41 2.75
CA PHE A 190 -14.18 10.00 4.09
C PHE A 190 -14.72 10.92 5.18
N SER A 191 -14.69 12.24 4.95
CA SER A 191 -15.05 13.27 5.93
C SER A 191 -14.40 12.95 7.28
N LEU A 192 -15.18 12.91 8.37
CA LEU A 192 -14.69 12.57 9.71
C LEU A 192 -14.99 11.11 10.11
N MET A 193 -15.59 10.31 9.23
CA MET A 193 -16.04 8.93 9.54
C MET A 193 -14.89 8.00 9.95
N TRP A 194 -13.69 8.24 9.43
CA TRP A 194 -12.51 7.46 9.78
C TRP A 194 -12.12 7.57 11.26
N ILE A 195 -12.50 8.66 11.95
CA ILE A 195 -12.25 8.83 13.39
C ILE A 195 -13.08 7.82 14.17
N ASP A 196 -14.37 7.70 13.84
CA ASP A 196 -15.27 6.80 14.53
C ASP A 196 -14.96 5.34 14.25
N HIS A 197 -14.65 5.00 13.00
CA HIS A 197 -14.41 3.61 12.59
C HIS A 197 -13.01 3.09 12.93
N HIS A 198 -11.96 3.90 12.81
CA HIS A 198 -10.58 3.40 12.79
C HIS A 198 -9.66 3.98 13.86
N VAL A 199 -10.04 5.04 14.58
CA VAL A 199 -9.27 5.51 15.74
C VAL A 199 -9.65 4.67 16.95
N LEU A 200 -8.76 3.77 17.36
CA LEU A 200 -9.02 2.78 18.41
C LEU A 200 -8.68 3.32 19.81
N VAL A 201 -9.42 4.35 20.24
CA VAL A 201 -9.31 5.02 21.54
C VAL A 201 -10.70 5.25 22.16
N SER A 202 -10.75 5.75 23.41
CA SER A 202 -12.02 6.05 24.07
C SER A 202 -12.80 7.17 23.38
N LEU A 203 -14.11 7.28 23.64
CA LEU A 203 -14.97 8.28 23.00
C LEU A 203 -14.54 9.72 23.35
N GLU A 204 -14.04 9.93 24.56
CA GLU A 204 -13.52 11.23 25.02
C GLU A 204 -12.31 11.65 24.19
N VAL A 205 -11.36 10.72 23.98
CA VAL A 205 -10.16 10.98 23.18
C VAL A 205 -10.51 11.17 21.70
N LYS A 206 -11.52 10.45 21.18
CA LYS A 206 -12.04 10.70 19.82
C LYS A 206 -12.55 12.13 19.66
N ALA A 207 -13.26 12.67 20.66
CA ALA A 207 -13.74 14.04 20.63
C ALA A 207 -12.58 15.06 20.63
N GLU A 208 -11.49 14.79 21.37
CA GLU A 208 -10.27 15.60 21.34
C GLU A 208 -9.60 15.58 19.95
N VAL A 209 -9.48 14.39 19.33
CA VAL A 209 -8.92 14.23 17.97
C VAL A 209 -9.78 14.98 16.95
N LEU A 210 -11.11 14.83 17.03
CA LEU A 210 -12.06 15.53 16.18
C LEU A 210 -11.88 17.05 16.27
N GLN A 211 -11.74 17.58 17.49
CA GLN A 211 -11.55 19.01 17.70
C GLN A 211 -10.19 19.48 17.16
N HIS A 212 -9.13 18.70 17.38
CA HIS A 212 -7.80 19.00 16.87
C HIS A 212 -7.77 19.05 15.33
N VAL A 213 -8.40 18.07 14.67
CA VAL A 213 -8.52 18.03 13.20
C VAL A 213 -9.21 19.27 12.66
N LYS A 214 -10.34 19.67 13.27
CA LYS A 214 -11.04 20.90 12.89
C LYS A 214 -10.16 22.14 13.06
N GLU A 215 -9.45 22.24 14.18
CA GLU A 215 -8.56 23.38 14.45
C GLU A 215 -7.45 23.52 13.42
N VAL A 216 -6.81 22.42 13.02
CA VAL A 216 -5.72 22.42 12.03
C VAL A 216 -6.23 22.91 10.66
N ILE A 217 -7.44 22.51 10.25
CA ILE A 217 -8.06 23.00 9.00
C ILE A 217 -8.38 24.48 9.09
N LEU A 218 -8.97 24.93 10.20
CA LEU A 218 -9.34 26.34 10.39
C LEU A 218 -8.13 27.26 10.44
N ARG A 219 -7.03 26.82 11.07
CA ARG A 219 -5.78 27.59 11.10
C ARG A 219 -5.24 27.85 9.69
N GLU A 220 -5.19 26.82 8.85
CA GLU A 220 -4.77 26.95 7.45
C GLU A 220 -5.69 27.89 6.67
N ALA A 221 -7.01 27.80 6.88
CA ALA A 221 -7.97 28.67 6.21
C ALA A 221 -7.76 30.15 6.58
N LEU A 222 -7.46 30.44 7.85
CA LEU A 222 -7.16 31.79 8.33
C LEU A 222 -5.83 32.32 7.78
N GLU A 223 -4.79 31.48 7.70
CA GLU A 223 -3.50 31.83 7.12
C GLU A 223 -3.63 32.15 5.62
N THR A 224 -4.46 31.40 4.90
CA THR A 224 -4.69 31.58 3.44
C THR A 224 -5.57 32.80 3.13
N GLU A 225 -6.26 33.37 4.11
CA GLU A 225 -7.02 34.61 3.97
C GLU A 225 -6.17 35.88 4.15
N GLN A 226 -4.96 35.77 4.72
CA GLN A 226 -4.06 36.91 4.79
C GLN A 226 -3.58 37.30 3.38
N PRO A 227 -3.49 38.60 3.06
CA PRO A 227 -2.96 39.04 1.77
C PRO A 227 -1.51 38.56 1.68
N THR A 228 -1.29 37.58 0.82
CA THR A 228 0.05 37.18 0.42
C THR A 228 0.67 38.41 -0.25
N PRO A 229 1.88 38.86 0.12
CA PRO A 229 2.62 39.83 -0.68
C PRO A 229 3.09 39.08 -1.94
N CYS A 230 2.16 38.89 -2.88
CA CYS A 230 2.45 38.35 -4.19
C CYS A 230 2.87 39.48 -5.10
N VAL A 231 4.09 39.32 -5.63
CA VAL A 231 4.58 39.96 -6.84
C VAL A 231 3.49 39.92 -7.90
N ASP A 232 3.23 41.08 -8.51
CA ASP A 232 2.23 41.27 -9.56
C ASP A 232 2.43 40.27 -10.71
N GLU A 233 1.65 39.20 -10.72
CA GLU A 233 1.26 38.56 -11.98
C GLU A 233 -0.10 39.12 -12.34
N GLU A 234 -0.11 39.98 -13.34
CA GLU A 234 -1.30 40.61 -13.93
C GLU A 234 -2.23 39.53 -14.51
N GLU A 235 -3.10 38.96 -13.67
CA GLU A 235 -4.33 38.34 -14.17
C GLU A 235 -5.28 39.47 -14.61
N GLN A 236 -5.22 39.79 -15.91
CA GLN A 236 -6.25 40.56 -16.60
C GLN A 236 -7.58 39.80 -16.60
N GLU A 237 -8.33 39.84 -15.49
CA GLU A 237 -9.79 39.67 -15.54
C GLU A 237 -10.44 41.03 -15.84
N SER A 238 -10.34 41.49 -17.09
CA SER A 238 -11.23 42.53 -17.60
C SER A 238 -12.56 41.91 -18.02
N LEU A 239 -13.42 41.59 -17.05
CA LEU A 239 -14.84 41.41 -17.32
C LEU A 239 -15.55 42.73 -17.02
N GLY A 240 -15.82 43.47 -18.11
CA GLY A 240 -16.34 44.83 -18.10
C GLY A 240 -17.45 45.05 -17.08
N GLN A 241 -17.24 46.04 -16.22
CA GLN A 241 -18.35 46.73 -15.57
C GLN A 241 -19.15 47.42 -16.68
N GLY A 242 -20.14 46.70 -17.20
CA GLY A 242 -20.94 47.17 -18.31
C GLY A 242 -21.77 48.39 -17.90
N GLU A 243 -21.46 49.53 -18.51
CA GLU A 243 -22.41 50.65 -18.69
C GLU A 243 -23.49 50.26 -19.73
N GLY A 244 -24.14 49.12 -19.51
CA GLY A 244 -25.18 48.60 -20.38
C GLY A 244 -26.58 48.99 -19.91
N LEU A 245 -27.52 49.06 -20.85
CA LEU A 245 -28.95 49.39 -20.65
C LEU A 245 -29.64 48.60 -19.52
N PHE A 246 -29.12 47.40 -19.18
CA PHE A 246 -29.65 46.53 -18.11
C PHE A 246 -28.75 46.41 -16.87
N ALA A 247 -27.74 47.26 -16.72
CA ALA A 247 -26.86 47.28 -15.55
C ALA A 247 -27.65 47.39 -14.23
N ALA A 248 -28.79 48.10 -14.26
CA ALA A 248 -29.69 48.25 -13.11
C ALA A 248 -30.40 46.95 -12.67
N TYR A 249 -30.51 45.94 -13.54
CA TYR A 249 -31.13 44.64 -13.22
C TYR A 249 -30.13 43.62 -12.65
N HIS A 250 -28.84 43.96 -12.66
CA HIS A 250 -27.83 43.14 -12.00
C HIS A 250 -27.91 43.41 -10.50
N LYS A 251 -28.31 42.39 -9.72
CA LYS A 251 -28.25 42.46 -8.26
C LYS A 251 -26.82 42.84 -7.86
N ARG A 252 -26.65 44.02 -7.25
CA ARG A 252 -25.38 44.41 -6.63
C ARG A 252 -24.98 43.28 -5.70
N LYS A 253 -23.86 42.59 -5.99
CA LYS A 253 -23.28 41.64 -5.05
C LYS A 253 -22.98 42.43 -3.78
N LYS A 254 -23.83 42.26 -2.76
CA LYS A 254 -23.50 42.71 -1.41
C LYS A 254 -22.15 42.06 -1.10
N LYS A 255 -21.17 42.86 -0.68
CA LYS A 255 -19.91 42.34 -0.15
C LYS A 255 -20.33 41.42 0.99
N ASP A 256 -20.35 40.12 0.74
CA ASP A 256 -20.83 39.16 1.72
C ASP A 256 -20.00 39.41 2.97
N VAL A 257 -20.69 39.60 4.09
CA VAL A 257 -20.05 39.45 5.40
C VAL A 257 -19.67 37.97 5.40
N GLY A 258 -18.46 37.69 4.92
CA GLY A 258 -18.04 36.37 4.48
C GLY A 258 -18.37 35.34 5.55
N THR A 259 -19.06 34.26 5.17
CA THR A 259 -19.20 33.07 6.01
C THR A 259 -17.82 32.71 6.52
N THR A 260 -17.61 32.85 7.83
CA THR A 260 -16.31 32.62 8.47
C THR A 260 -15.83 31.20 8.13
N PRO A 261 -14.51 30.93 8.11
CA PRO A 261 -13.99 29.58 7.88
C PRO A 261 -14.65 28.51 8.75
N ALA A 262 -15.00 28.85 9.99
CA ALA A 262 -15.72 27.98 10.91
C ALA A 262 -17.14 27.61 10.43
N LEU A 263 -17.90 28.59 9.92
CA LEU A 263 -19.24 28.35 9.35
C LEU A 263 -19.16 27.56 8.03
N GLN A 264 -18.14 27.79 7.22
CA GLN A 264 -17.91 26.99 6.00
C GLN A 264 -17.59 25.54 6.37
N LEU A 265 -16.72 25.30 7.36
CA LEU A 265 -16.38 23.96 7.81
C LEU A 265 -17.59 23.22 8.39
N SER A 266 -18.40 23.88 9.23
CA SER A 266 -19.61 23.24 9.77
C SER A 266 -20.62 22.92 8.69
N HIS A 267 -20.82 23.82 7.71
CA HIS A 267 -21.69 23.57 6.56
C HIS A 267 -21.17 22.41 5.71
N TYR A 268 -19.88 22.40 5.37
CA TYR A 268 -19.23 21.31 4.65
C TYR A 268 -19.47 19.95 5.30
N LEU A 269 -19.21 19.84 6.62
CA LEU A 269 -19.36 18.59 7.36
C LEU A 269 -20.81 18.08 7.39
N HIS A 270 -21.80 18.94 7.13
CA HIS A 270 -23.20 18.54 7.03
C HIS A 270 -23.58 18.03 5.64
N ILE A 271 -22.93 18.53 4.58
CA ILE A 271 -23.25 18.18 3.18
C ILE A 271 -22.32 17.13 2.58
N ALA A 272 -21.18 16.86 3.21
CA ALA A 272 -20.22 15.83 2.80
C ALA A 272 -20.70 14.44 3.20
N ASP A 273 -21.00 13.60 2.20
CA ASP A 273 -21.57 12.26 2.35
C ASP A 273 -21.21 11.39 1.12
N GLY A 274 -19.97 10.90 1.05
CA GLY A 274 -19.61 9.87 0.07
C GLY A 274 -19.36 10.36 -1.37
N GLN A 275 -19.45 11.66 -1.65
CA GLN A 275 -19.38 12.17 -3.02
C GLN A 275 -17.96 12.15 -3.60
N ASN A 276 -17.87 12.21 -4.93
CA ASN A 276 -16.60 12.41 -5.61
C ASN A 276 -15.99 13.78 -5.23
N VAL A 277 -14.76 13.73 -4.71
CA VAL A 277 -14.04 14.90 -4.18
C VAL A 277 -13.88 16.04 -5.20
N LEU A 278 -13.46 15.75 -6.42
CA LEU A 278 -13.20 16.79 -7.43
C LEU A 278 -14.51 17.46 -7.87
N LEU A 279 -15.56 16.67 -8.11
CA LEU A 279 -16.87 17.19 -8.50
C LEU A 279 -17.50 18.01 -7.36
N PHE A 280 -17.43 17.53 -6.13
CA PHE A 280 -17.98 18.23 -4.97
C PHE A 280 -17.36 19.62 -4.82
N TRP A 281 -16.02 19.71 -4.85
CA TRP A 281 -15.33 20.98 -4.68
C TRP A 281 -15.53 21.94 -5.85
N ALA A 282 -15.60 21.42 -7.09
CA ALA A 282 -15.93 22.23 -8.26
C ALA A 282 -17.32 22.88 -8.14
N MET A 283 -18.31 22.15 -7.61
CA MET A 283 -19.67 22.66 -7.44
C MET A 283 -19.79 23.65 -6.27
N ASN A 284 -19.00 23.46 -5.20
CA ASN A 284 -19.11 24.22 -3.96
C ASN A 284 -18.05 25.33 -3.80
N MET A 285 -17.14 25.54 -4.75
CA MET A 285 -16.05 26.52 -4.63
C MET A 285 -16.50 27.95 -4.32
N LYS A 286 -17.69 28.36 -4.78
CA LYS A 286 -18.26 29.69 -4.52
C LYS A 286 -18.99 29.77 -3.17
N VAL A 287 -19.48 28.63 -2.68
CA VAL A 287 -20.23 28.52 -1.42
C VAL A 287 -19.28 28.37 -0.23
N LEU A 288 -18.14 27.70 -0.44
CA LEU A 288 -17.11 27.40 0.55
C LEU A 288 -15.74 27.96 0.13
N PRO A 289 -15.61 29.27 -0.15
CA PRO A 289 -14.42 29.84 -0.79
C PRO A 289 -13.14 29.70 0.05
N SER A 290 -13.22 29.87 1.36
CA SER A 290 -12.06 29.77 2.26
C SER A 290 -11.60 28.32 2.38
N LEU A 291 -12.55 27.39 2.48
CA LEU A 291 -12.26 25.96 2.59
C LEU A 291 -11.77 25.38 1.25
N PHE A 292 -12.29 25.88 0.12
CA PHE A 292 -11.82 25.50 -1.21
C PHE A 292 -10.35 25.86 -1.43
N LYS A 293 -9.90 27.05 -0.99
CA LYS A 293 -8.48 27.47 -1.05
C LYS A 293 -7.56 26.52 -0.30
N VAL A 294 -7.99 26.05 0.88
CA VAL A 294 -7.23 25.03 1.65
C VAL A 294 -7.22 23.70 0.89
N THR A 295 -8.38 23.29 0.39
CA THR A 295 -8.58 22.02 -0.29
C THR A 295 -7.66 21.86 -1.49
N ILE A 296 -7.60 22.84 -2.40
CA ILE A 296 -6.77 22.74 -3.60
C ILE A 296 -5.27 22.58 -3.28
N ARG A 297 -4.81 23.14 -2.15
CA ARG A 297 -3.41 23.00 -1.71
C ARG A 297 -3.15 21.64 -1.08
N VAL A 298 -4.06 21.20 -0.22
CA VAL A 298 -3.91 19.94 0.51
C VAL A 298 -4.09 18.74 -0.42
N LEU A 299 -5.16 18.71 -1.21
CA LEU A 299 -5.53 17.55 -2.03
C LEU A 299 -4.70 17.39 -3.31
N ALA A 300 -3.93 18.42 -3.71
CA ALA A 300 -2.99 18.33 -4.82
C ALA A 300 -1.72 17.54 -4.46
N VAL A 301 -1.46 17.29 -3.17
CA VAL A 301 -0.30 16.50 -2.75
C VAL A 301 -0.54 15.02 -3.09
N PRO A 302 0.36 14.37 -3.84
CA PRO A 302 0.24 12.93 -4.08
C PRO A 302 0.63 12.14 -2.82
N ALA A 303 -0.04 11.03 -2.55
CA ALA A 303 0.27 10.14 -1.43
C ALA A 303 1.59 9.37 -1.62
N SER A 304 2.02 9.17 -2.87
CA SER A 304 3.19 8.37 -3.22
C SER A 304 3.99 8.96 -4.37
N SER A 305 5.22 8.46 -4.55
CA SER A 305 6.08 8.77 -5.70
C SER A 305 5.68 8.02 -6.97
N ALA A 306 4.64 7.18 -6.95
CA ALA A 306 4.27 6.34 -8.08
C ALA A 306 4.01 7.11 -9.39
N PRO A 307 3.35 8.28 -9.41
CA PRO A 307 3.23 9.09 -10.62
C PRO A 307 4.58 9.50 -11.21
N VAL A 308 5.55 9.83 -10.35
CA VAL A 308 6.91 10.20 -10.76
C VAL A 308 7.67 8.98 -11.29
N GLU A 309 7.52 7.82 -10.66
CA GLU A 309 8.11 6.56 -11.12
C GLU A 309 7.57 6.14 -12.49
N GLN A 310 6.28 6.40 -12.77
CA GLN A 310 5.72 6.20 -14.10
C GLN A 310 6.37 7.12 -15.14
N VAL A 311 6.61 8.40 -14.82
CA VAL A 311 7.37 9.31 -15.70
C VAL A 311 8.77 8.75 -15.99
N PHE A 312 9.48 8.26 -14.96
CA PHE A 312 10.79 7.63 -15.14
C PHE A 312 10.73 6.34 -15.97
N SER A 313 9.70 5.51 -15.80
CA SER A 313 9.47 4.31 -16.60
C SER A 313 9.29 4.66 -18.09
N HIS A 314 8.46 5.66 -18.40
CA HIS A 314 8.33 6.19 -19.75
C HIS A 314 9.66 6.72 -20.29
N GLY A 315 10.41 7.45 -19.47
CA GLY A 315 11.77 7.91 -19.79
C GLY A 315 12.72 6.76 -20.11
N GLY A 316 12.69 5.67 -19.34
CA GLY A 316 13.49 4.47 -19.58
C GLY A 316 13.15 3.76 -20.89
N ILE A 317 11.87 3.74 -21.27
CA ILE A 317 11.43 3.23 -22.58
C ILE A 317 11.98 4.09 -23.73
N ILE A 318 12.11 5.40 -23.53
CA ILE A 318 12.67 6.34 -24.52
C ILE A 318 14.21 6.20 -24.57
N LEU A 319 14.86 6.08 -23.41
CA LEU A 319 16.31 5.90 -23.20
C LEU A 319 16.80 4.47 -23.47
N ARG A 320 16.36 3.82 -24.56
CA ARG A 320 16.93 2.51 -24.93
C ARG A 320 18.40 2.64 -25.33
N PRO A 321 19.23 1.60 -25.14
CA PRO A 321 20.65 1.61 -25.53
C PRO A 321 20.90 2.02 -26.99
N HIS A 322 19.95 1.74 -27.89
CA HIS A 322 20.04 2.11 -29.31
C HIS A 322 19.69 3.59 -29.60
N ARG A 323 19.20 4.34 -28.61
CA ARG A 323 18.92 5.79 -28.65
C ARG A 323 19.87 6.60 -27.77
N ALA A 324 21.09 6.10 -27.53
CA ALA A 324 22.07 6.70 -26.62
C ALA A 324 22.66 8.06 -27.09
N GLN A 325 22.38 8.51 -28.32
CA GLN A 325 22.80 9.83 -28.83
C GLN A 325 21.68 10.89 -28.72
N MET A 326 20.89 10.84 -27.65
CA MET A 326 19.84 11.83 -27.39
C MET A 326 20.34 12.85 -26.39
N SER A 327 20.12 14.14 -26.65
CA SER A 327 20.41 15.19 -25.67
C SER A 327 19.37 15.20 -24.55
N ASP A 328 19.77 15.63 -23.36
CA ASP A 328 18.88 15.76 -22.19
C ASP A 328 17.63 16.59 -22.51
N ARG A 329 17.79 17.66 -23.31
CA ARG A 329 16.67 18.51 -23.74
C ARG A 329 15.67 17.76 -24.61
N LEU A 330 16.15 16.94 -25.56
CA LEU A 330 15.27 16.15 -26.43
C LEU A 330 14.56 15.06 -25.63
N LEU A 331 15.26 14.40 -24.70
CA LEU A 331 14.66 13.43 -23.79
C LEU A 331 13.53 14.05 -22.97
N THR A 332 13.79 15.19 -22.31
CA THR A 332 12.80 15.91 -21.51
C THR A 332 11.57 16.26 -22.34
N ASN A 333 11.76 16.78 -23.56
CA ASN A 333 10.64 17.09 -24.46
C ASN A 333 9.83 15.85 -24.84
N LEU A 334 10.49 14.72 -25.13
CA LEU A 334 9.80 13.48 -25.48
C LEU A 334 9.03 12.88 -24.29
N VAL A 335 9.60 12.90 -23.09
CA VAL A 335 8.92 12.50 -21.86
C VAL A 335 7.72 13.41 -21.61
N PHE A 336 7.88 14.73 -21.73
CA PHE A 336 6.79 15.69 -21.60
C PHE A 336 5.66 15.41 -22.60
N CYS A 337 5.97 15.22 -23.90
CA CYS A 337 4.97 14.88 -24.90
C CYS A 337 4.30 13.53 -24.60
N LYS A 338 5.04 12.55 -24.08
CA LYS A 338 4.49 11.22 -23.78
C LYS A 338 3.54 11.25 -22.59
N CYS A 339 3.88 11.96 -21.52
CA CYS A 339 3.06 12.05 -20.31
C CYS A 339 1.83 12.96 -20.49
N ASN A 340 1.86 13.88 -21.47
CA ASN A 340 0.75 14.80 -21.76
C ASN A 340 -0.01 14.46 -23.06
N ALA A 341 0.27 13.32 -23.68
CA ALA A 341 -0.52 12.85 -24.82
C ALA A 341 -1.89 12.37 -24.32
N LEU A 342 -2.95 13.09 -24.70
CA LEU A 342 -4.35 12.82 -24.36
C LEU A 342 -4.85 11.48 -24.91
#